data_AF-A0A5A7SRP1-F1
#
_entry.id   AF-A0A5A7SRP1-F1
#
_cell.length_a   1.000
_cell.length_b   1.000
_cell.length_c   1.000
_cell.angle_alpha   90.00
_cell.angle_beta   90.00
_cell.angle_gamma   90.00
#
_symmetry.space_group_name_H-M   'P 1'
#
loop_
_entity.id
_entity.type
_entity.pdbx_description
1 polymer ?
#
loop_
_entity_poly.entity_id
_entity_poly.type
_entity_poly.pdbx_seq_one_letter_code
_entity_poly.pdbx_strand_id
1 'polypeptide(L)'
;MDTPPSPFFLLLLPLSFLAVVCSAVLPAPITLDPEVAPSSLPIHYIQEVGSCSYYVTVATSCASPSSIASEIGVLFGDTYGNQIIEKKLSNGDKVFGSCKTDSFVLKDRPCIVQISYMYIYKDGDDDWLPNSVEISGSGINPLLFIFKSSIPTNTWFGFDLRQYTFPPPPPSVFPAPPLPWLSPPPPPYPTVPPPEPVFPPPPPPSKPVLPPPPPPAHPTPPSSSSKISGQKSGMVSVILGLLTALL
;
A
#
# COMPACT_ATOMS: atom_id res chain seq x y z
N MET A 1 14.95 -15.71 69.60
CA MET A 1 15.24 -14.36 69.08
C MET A 1 14.77 -14.37 67.65
N ASP A 2 13.48 -14.11 67.46
CA ASP A 2 12.87 -14.01 66.13
C ASP A 2 13.12 -12.60 65.61
N THR A 3 14.08 -12.48 64.70
CA THR A 3 14.42 -11.23 64.06
C THR A 3 13.33 -10.92 63.03
N PRO A 4 12.63 -9.76 63.11
CA PRO A 4 11.57 -9.44 62.16
C PRO A 4 12.17 -9.27 60.75
N PRO A 5 11.47 -9.76 59.70
CA PRO A 5 11.95 -9.64 58.33
C PRO A 5 12.04 -8.17 57.92
N SER A 6 13.16 -7.83 57.27
CA SER A 6 13.50 -6.48 56.81
C SER A 6 12.39 -5.88 55.92
N PRO A 7 12.03 -4.60 56.10
CA PRO A 7 10.99 -3.92 55.32
C PRO A 7 11.32 -3.82 53.82
N PHE A 8 12.60 -4.00 53.45
CA PHE A 8 13.04 -4.07 52.06
C PHE A 8 12.49 -5.30 51.32
N PHE A 9 12.33 -6.43 52.01
CA PHE A 9 11.82 -7.66 51.40
C PHE A 9 10.32 -7.59 51.09
N LEU A 10 9.56 -6.76 51.82
CA LEU A 10 8.12 -6.58 51.61
C LEU A 10 7.79 -5.67 50.40
N LEU A 11 8.71 -4.78 50.02
CA LEU A 11 8.59 -3.89 48.86
C LEU A 11 9.02 -4.52 47.53
N LEU A 12 9.82 -5.60 47.57
CA LEU A 12 10.26 -6.33 46.38
C LEU A 12 9.22 -7.33 45.85
N LEU A 13 8.30 -7.80 46.69
CA LEU A 13 7.20 -8.66 46.26
C LEU A 13 6.25 -7.99 45.24
N PRO A 14 5.77 -6.75 45.41
CA PRO A 14 4.87 -6.13 44.43
C PRO A 14 5.59 -5.69 43.14
N LEU A 15 6.89 -5.40 43.17
CA LEU A 15 7.65 -5.05 41.94
C LEU A 15 7.83 -6.26 41.01
N SER A 16 7.92 -7.48 41.56
CA SER A 16 7.99 -8.70 40.73
C SER A 16 6.64 -9.04 40.08
N PHE A 17 5.52 -8.64 40.69
CA PHE A 17 4.19 -8.77 40.07
C PHE A 17 3.93 -7.75 38.96
N LEU A 18 4.60 -6.60 38.95
CA LEU A 18 4.47 -5.58 37.88
C LEU A 18 5.26 -5.90 36.61
N ALA A 19 6.28 -6.76 36.69
CA ALA A 19 7.10 -7.18 35.54
C ALA A 19 6.43 -8.28 34.69
N VAL A 20 5.27 -8.79 35.11
CA VAL A 20 4.49 -9.77 34.37
C VAL A 20 3.46 -9.03 33.51
N VAL A 21 3.47 -9.36 32.21
CA VAL A 21 2.52 -8.97 31.14
C VAL A 21 2.86 -7.70 30.33
N CYS A 22 3.91 -7.77 29.52
CA CYS A 22 3.84 -7.23 28.14
C CYS A 22 4.72 -8.08 27.21
N SER A 23 4.44 -9.39 27.17
CA SER A 23 5.00 -10.23 26.11
C SER A 23 4.22 -9.94 24.84
N ALA A 24 4.77 -9.12 23.94
CA ALA A 24 4.25 -9.02 22.58
C ALA A 24 4.37 -10.41 21.94
N VAL A 25 3.24 -11.09 21.75
CA VAL A 25 3.17 -12.35 21.01
C VAL A 25 3.40 -11.98 19.54
N LEU A 26 4.55 -12.38 18.99
CA LEU A 26 4.82 -12.22 17.57
C LEU A 26 3.83 -13.07 16.76
N PRO A 27 3.30 -12.58 15.64
CA PRO A 27 2.44 -13.36 14.76
C PRO A 27 3.18 -14.59 14.25
N ALA A 28 2.45 -15.70 14.07
CA ALA A 28 3.03 -16.91 13.51
C ALA A 28 3.43 -16.66 12.04
N PRO A 29 4.72 -16.84 11.67
CA PRO A 29 5.14 -16.71 10.29
C PRO A 29 4.66 -17.91 9.48
N ILE A 30 4.11 -17.64 8.29
CA ILE A 30 3.81 -18.66 7.30
C ILE A 30 5.11 -19.09 6.62
N THR A 31 5.36 -20.40 6.60
CA THR A 31 6.57 -21.02 6.02
C THR A 31 6.35 -21.60 4.63
N LEU A 32 5.15 -21.44 4.06
CA LEU A 32 4.86 -21.81 2.68
C LEU A 32 5.50 -20.79 1.74
N ASP A 33 5.77 -21.20 0.50
CA ASP A 33 6.17 -20.28 -0.57
C ASP A 33 4.92 -19.68 -1.23
N PRO A 34 4.95 -18.40 -1.65
CA PRO A 34 3.85 -17.80 -2.38
C PRO A 34 3.81 -18.30 -3.83
N GLU A 35 2.60 -18.49 -4.34
CA GLU A 35 2.31 -19.01 -5.68
C GLU A 35 1.23 -18.14 -6.35
N VAL A 36 1.11 -18.26 -7.67
CA VAL A 36 -0.03 -17.69 -8.40
C VAL A 36 -1.32 -18.37 -7.95
N ALA A 37 -2.35 -17.58 -7.66
CA ALA A 37 -3.65 -18.11 -7.25
C ALA A 37 -4.22 -19.03 -8.35
N PRO A 38 -4.88 -20.15 -7.96
CA PRO A 38 -5.48 -21.03 -8.94
C PRO A 38 -6.63 -20.33 -9.68
N SER A 39 -6.78 -20.61 -10.96
CA SER A 39 -7.86 -20.05 -11.79
C SER A 39 -9.27 -20.41 -11.30
N SER A 40 -9.39 -21.47 -10.50
CA SER A 40 -10.63 -21.89 -9.85
C SER A 40 -10.99 -21.10 -8.59
N LEU A 41 -10.14 -20.16 -8.13
CA LEU A 41 -10.42 -19.35 -6.96
C LEU A 41 -11.61 -18.40 -7.22
N PRO A 42 -12.76 -18.55 -6.53
CA PRO A 42 -13.94 -17.76 -6.79
C PRO A 42 -13.90 -16.44 -6.03
N ILE A 43 -13.67 -15.33 -6.73
CA ILE A 43 -13.47 -13.97 -6.18
C ILE A 43 -14.81 -13.26 -5.88
N HIS A 44 -15.88 -13.99 -5.56
CA HIS A 44 -17.24 -13.41 -5.48
C HIS A 44 -18.11 -13.95 -4.35
N TYR A 45 -17.64 -14.93 -3.57
CA TYR A 45 -18.47 -15.48 -2.50
C TYR A 45 -18.32 -14.60 -1.25
N ILE A 46 -19.32 -13.75 -0.99
CA ILE A 46 -19.40 -12.88 0.19
C ILE A 46 -20.52 -13.43 1.07
N GLN A 47 -20.18 -14.00 2.22
CA GLN A 47 -21.13 -14.21 3.30
C GLN A 47 -21.09 -12.97 4.18
N GLU A 48 -22.13 -12.13 4.17
CA GLU A 48 -22.21 -10.93 5.02
C GLU A 48 -22.50 -11.30 6.49
N VAL A 49 -21.58 -12.04 7.11
CA VAL A 49 -21.67 -12.43 8.52
C VAL A 49 -21.01 -11.34 9.35
N GLY A 50 -21.83 -10.47 9.95
CA GLY A 50 -21.39 -9.43 10.88
C GLY A 50 -20.59 -8.29 10.23
N SER A 51 -20.17 -7.34 11.07
CA SER A 51 -19.27 -6.25 10.68
C SER A 51 -18.00 -6.32 11.52
N CYS A 52 -16.89 -6.61 10.85
CA CYS A 52 -15.57 -6.75 11.42
C CYS A 52 -14.60 -5.71 10.84
N SER A 53 -13.54 -5.44 11.59
CA SER A 53 -12.43 -4.59 11.13
C SER A 53 -11.14 -5.37 11.10
N TYR A 54 -10.37 -5.18 10.04
CA TYR A 54 -9.08 -5.82 9.81
C TYR A 54 -7.97 -4.78 9.65
N TYR A 55 -6.80 -5.12 10.15
CA TYR A 55 -5.59 -4.34 10.01
C TYR A 55 -4.64 -5.13 9.11
N VAL A 56 -4.28 -4.54 7.99
CA VAL A 56 -3.31 -5.09 7.04
C VAL A 56 -2.06 -4.23 7.15
N THR A 57 -0.95 -4.83 7.56
CA THR A 57 0.34 -4.14 7.67
C THR A 57 1.32 -4.73 6.68
N VAL A 58 1.84 -3.91 5.78
CA VAL A 58 2.70 -4.32 4.68
C VAL A 58 4.09 -3.75 4.91
N ALA A 59 5.08 -4.63 5.06
CA ALA A 59 6.48 -4.24 5.13
C ALA A 59 7.10 -4.36 3.73
N THR A 60 7.66 -3.27 3.23
CA THR A 60 8.27 -3.18 1.90
C THR A 60 9.79 -3.30 2.00
N SER A 61 10.39 -4.04 1.07
CA SER A 61 11.85 -4.18 0.99
C SER A 61 12.55 -2.87 0.65
N CYS A 62 13.75 -2.68 1.17
CA CYS A 62 14.64 -1.59 0.78
C CYS A 62 15.08 -1.64 -0.68
N ALA A 63 14.95 -2.79 -1.34
CA ALA A 63 15.23 -2.92 -2.77
C ALA A 63 14.05 -2.46 -3.66
N SER A 64 12.89 -2.13 -3.07
CA SER A 64 11.80 -1.51 -3.83
C SER A 64 12.13 -0.07 -4.22
N PRO A 65 11.46 0.50 -5.24
CA PRO A 65 11.51 1.93 -5.51
C PRO A 65 11.04 2.79 -4.32
N SER A 66 11.48 4.05 -4.27
CA SER A 66 11.05 5.03 -3.26
C SER A 66 9.61 5.54 -3.46
N SER A 67 9.03 5.22 -4.62
CA SER A 67 7.68 5.56 -5.03
C SER A 67 7.11 4.41 -5.82
N ILE A 68 5.92 3.93 -5.43
CA ILE A 68 5.15 2.97 -6.19
C ILE A 68 3.95 3.71 -6.79
N ALA A 69 3.77 3.59 -8.10
CA ALA A 69 2.61 4.08 -8.83
C ALA A 69 1.55 2.98 -9.01
N SER A 70 1.98 1.72 -8.95
CA SER A 70 1.14 0.54 -9.08
C SER A 70 0.05 0.50 -8.00
N GLU A 71 -1.15 0.05 -8.37
CA GLU A 71 -2.22 -0.19 -7.41
C GLU A 71 -2.05 -1.56 -6.77
N ILE A 72 -2.02 -1.59 -5.44
CA ILE A 72 -1.84 -2.82 -4.67
C ILE A 72 -3.17 -3.18 -4.01
N GLY A 73 -3.69 -4.37 -4.34
CA GLY A 73 -4.88 -4.95 -3.75
C GLY A 73 -4.57 -6.17 -2.89
N VAL A 74 -5.52 -6.55 -2.04
CA VAL A 74 -5.43 -7.74 -1.19
C VAL A 74 -6.72 -8.55 -1.21
N LEU A 75 -6.57 -9.86 -1.08
CA LEU A 75 -7.65 -10.82 -1.03
C LEU A 75 -7.34 -11.90 0.00
N PHE A 76 -8.16 -12.05 1.03
CA PHE A 76 -8.05 -13.12 2.01
C PHE A 76 -9.40 -13.63 2.46
N GLY A 77 -9.45 -14.86 2.95
CA GLY A 77 -10.71 -15.48 3.37
C GLY A 77 -10.55 -16.71 4.25
N ASP A 78 -11.68 -17.30 4.65
CA ASP A 78 -11.75 -18.53 5.45
C ASP A 78 -12.40 -19.70 4.72
N THR A 79 -12.29 -20.90 5.29
CA THR A 79 -12.83 -22.15 4.71
C THR A 79 -14.37 -22.17 4.57
N TYR A 80 -15.07 -21.21 5.17
CA TYR A 80 -16.53 -21.08 5.08
C TYR A 80 -16.96 -20.19 3.91
N GLY A 81 -15.98 -19.62 3.22
CA GLY A 81 -16.20 -18.73 2.09
C GLY A 81 -16.35 -17.27 2.48
N ASN A 82 -16.10 -16.86 3.72
CA ASN A 82 -16.00 -15.42 4.00
C ASN A 82 -14.76 -14.88 3.29
N GLN A 83 -14.91 -13.85 2.47
CA GLN A 83 -13.81 -13.25 1.70
C GLN A 83 -13.79 -11.74 1.88
N ILE A 84 -12.58 -11.20 1.91
CA ILE A 84 -12.32 -9.77 1.96
C ILE A 84 -11.47 -9.44 0.76
N ILE A 85 -12.02 -8.61 -0.13
CA ILE A 85 -11.33 -8.10 -1.31
C ILE A 85 -11.22 -6.60 -1.14
N GLU A 86 -9.99 -6.09 -1.09
CA GLU A 86 -9.70 -4.67 -1.20
C GLU A 86 -8.90 -4.44 -2.46
N LYS A 87 -9.50 -3.76 -3.44
CA LYS A 87 -8.87 -3.58 -4.76
C LYS A 87 -7.67 -2.64 -4.71
N LYS A 88 -7.70 -1.68 -3.77
CA LYS A 88 -6.65 -0.69 -3.60
C LYS A 88 -6.47 -0.36 -2.13
N LEU A 89 -5.35 -0.78 -1.58
CA LEU A 89 -4.91 -0.37 -0.26
C LEU A 89 -4.45 1.09 -0.29
N SER A 90 -5.09 1.92 0.52
CA SER A 90 -4.73 3.33 0.71
C SER A 90 -5.03 3.73 2.14
N ASN A 91 -4.16 4.53 2.72
CA ASN A 91 -4.34 5.17 4.03
C ASN A 91 -4.39 6.71 3.94
N GLY A 92 -4.48 7.25 2.71
CA GLY A 92 -4.44 8.69 2.44
C GLY A 92 -3.04 9.26 2.20
N ASP A 93 -1.99 8.48 2.47
CA ASP A 93 -0.60 8.87 2.26
C ASP A 93 0.05 8.14 1.09
N LYS A 94 1.31 8.52 0.79
CA LYS A 94 2.17 7.78 -0.13
C LYS A 94 2.74 6.53 0.53
N VAL A 95 2.22 5.38 0.12
CA VAL A 95 2.50 4.04 0.65
C VAL A 95 3.43 3.22 -0.25
N PHE A 96 3.88 2.08 0.27
CA PHE A 96 4.68 1.05 -0.41
C PHE A 96 6.07 1.48 -0.86
N GLY A 97 6.60 2.57 -0.30
CA GLY A 97 7.95 3.02 -0.59
C GLY A 97 9.02 2.09 0.00
N SER A 98 10.23 2.15 -0.55
CA SER A 98 11.42 1.46 -0.06
C SER A 98 11.61 1.54 1.47
N CYS A 99 11.86 0.39 2.12
CA CYS A 99 12.05 0.26 3.57
C CYS A 99 10.87 0.78 4.44
N LYS A 100 9.67 0.99 3.89
CA LYS A 100 8.52 1.42 4.68
C LYS A 100 7.69 0.24 5.17
N THR A 101 7.03 0.48 6.31
CA THR A 101 5.93 -0.35 6.79
C THR A 101 4.67 0.52 6.79
N ASP A 102 3.68 0.13 6.00
CA ASP A 102 2.43 0.85 5.84
C ASP A 102 1.28 0.01 6.39
N SER A 103 0.34 0.65 7.11
CA SER A 103 -0.81 -0.02 7.72
C SER A 103 -2.13 0.51 7.16
N PHE A 104 -3.07 -0.40 6.96
CA PHE A 104 -4.38 -0.15 6.36
C PHE A 104 -5.48 -0.72 7.25
N VAL A 105 -6.59 0.00 7.39
CA VAL A 105 -7.75 -0.43 8.18
C VAL A 105 -8.92 -0.71 7.25
N LEU A 106 -9.32 -1.98 7.15
CA LEU A 106 -10.47 -2.42 6.38
C LEU A 106 -11.67 -2.54 7.34
N LYS A 107 -12.53 -1.52 7.35
CA LYS A 107 -13.73 -1.48 8.21
C LYS A 107 -14.94 -2.08 7.50
N ASP A 108 -15.94 -2.45 8.28
CA ASP A 108 -17.24 -2.92 7.76
C ASP A 108 -17.07 -4.05 6.74
N ARG A 109 -16.18 -4.99 7.06
CA ARG A 109 -15.95 -6.20 6.27
C ARG A 109 -16.67 -7.38 6.91
N PRO A 110 -17.06 -8.39 6.13
CA PRO A 110 -17.51 -9.66 6.66
C PRO A 110 -16.52 -10.25 7.67
N CYS A 111 -17.04 -10.89 8.70
CA CYS A 111 -16.22 -11.55 9.70
C CYS A 111 -15.68 -12.89 9.19
N ILE A 112 -14.35 -12.97 9.07
CA ILE A 112 -13.57 -14.18 8.85
C ILE A 112 -13.37 -14.91 10.18
N VAL A 113 -13.57 -16.23 10.19
CA VAL A 113 -13.33 -17.10 11.36
C VAL A 113 -11.85 -17.44 11.51
N GLN A 114 -11.20 -17.84 10.41
CA GLN A 114 -9.76 -18.13 10.35
C GLN A 114 -9.24 -17.87 8.94
N ILE A 115 -8.13 -17.14 8.79
CA ILE A 115 -7.55 -16.95 7.45
C ILE A 115 -7.03 -18.30 6.96
N SER A 116 -7.48 -18.72 5.78
CA SER A 116 -7.01 -19.94 5.13
C SER A 116 -6.32 -19.68 3.79
N TYR A 117 -6.36 -18.44 3.29
CA TYR A 117 -5.55 -17.97 2.17
C TYR A 117 -5.38 -16.46 2.22
N MET A 118 -4.34 -15.97 1.56
CA MET A 118 -4.09 -14.54 1.34
C MET A 118 -3.33 -14.33 0.03
N TYR A 119 -3.81 -13.43 -0.81
CA TYR A 119 -3.21 -13.03 -2.07
C TYR A 119 -3.06 -11.52 -2.15
N ILE A 120 -2.00 -11.08 -2.81
CA ILE A 120 -1.76 -9.70 -3.23
C ILE A 120 -2.02 -9.61 -4.73
N TYR A 121 -2.55 -8.48 -5.17
CA TYR A 121 -2.66 -8.10 -6.57
C TYR A 121 -1.86 -6.83 -6.81
N LYS A 122 -1.10 -6.77 -7.91
CA LYS A 122 -0.38 -5.56 -8.35
C LYS A 122 -0.86 -5.19 -9.75
N ASP A 123 -1.49 -4.02 -9.89
CA ASP A 123 -1.77 -3.39 -11.17
C ASP A 123 -0.71 -2.33 -11.47
N GLY A 124 0.18 -2.61 -12.43
CA GLY A 124 1.28 -1.73 -12.80
C GLY A 124 2.62 -2.44 -12.95
N ASP A 125 3.58 -1.71 -13.49
CA ASP A 125 4.87 -2.26 -13.93
C ASP A 125 6.03 -1.97 -12.97
N ASP A 126 5.77 -1.36 -11.82
CA ASP A 126 6.85 -1.05 -10.87
C ASP A 126 7.45 -2.32 -10.26
N ASP A 127 8.76 -2.28 -9.99
CA ASP A 127 9.53 -3.35 -9.34
C ASP A 127 9.28 -3.42 -7.81
N TRP A 128 8.01 -3.37 -7.40
CA TRP A 128 7.64 -3.44 -5.99
C TRP A 128 7.94 -4.82 -5.39
N LEU A 129 8.64 -4.82 -4.25
CA LEU A 129 9.10 -6.01 -3.55
C LEU A 129 8.63 -5.96 -2.07
N PRO A 130 7.51 -6.62 -1.73
CA PRO A 130 7.09 -6.76 -0.35
C PRO A 130 7.97 -7.76 0.42
N ASN A 131 8.36 -7.41 1.64
CA ASN A 131 8.96 -8.35 2.58
C ASN A 131 7.89 -9.25 3.19
N SER A 132 6.83 -8.65 3.71
CA SER A 132 5.78 -9.37 4.42
C SER A 132 4.46 -8.61 4.47
N VAL A 133 3.38 -9.36 4.65
CA VAL A 133 2.06 -8.83 5.02
C VAL A 133 1.61 -9.47 6.32
N GLU A 134 1.25 -8.64 7.29
CA GLU A 134 0.61 -9.07 8.53
C GLU A 134 -0.88 -8.73 8.46
N ILE A 135 -1.73 -9.67 8.84
CA ILE A 135 -3.17 -9.46 8.96
C ILE A 135 -3.58 -9.77 10.39
N SER A 136 -4.24 -8.80 11.02
CA SER A 136 -4.91 -8.96 12.31
C SER A 136 -6.32 -8.37 12.23
N GLY A 137 -7.19 -8.66 13.20
CA GLY A 137 -8.54 -8.12 13.18
C GLY A 137 -9.46 -8.72 14.24
N SER A 138 -10.72 -8.29 14.19
CA SER A 138 -11.76 -8.73 15.11
C SER A 138 -11.92 -10.26 15.11
N GLY A 139 -11.49 -10.92 16.19
CA GLY A 139 -11.74 -12.35 16.40
C GLY A 139 -10.80 -13.31 15.68
N ILE A 140 -9.73 -12.82 15.04
CA ILE A 140 -8.70 -13.67 14.43
C ILE A 140 -7.34 -13.45 15.07
N ASN A 141 -6.56 -14.53 15.15
CA ASN A 141 -5.15 -14.41 15.53
C ASN A 141 -4.36 -13.71 14.41
N PRO A 142 -3.39 -12.85 14.73
CA PRO A 142 -2.51 -12.26 13.73
C PRO A 142 -1.72 -13.32 12.94
N LEU A 143 -1.69 -13.21 11.61
CA LEU A 143 -0.86 -14.03 10.74
C LEU A 143 0.13 -13.18 9.95
N LEU A 144 1.35 -13.68 9.80
CA LEU A 144 2.43 -13.03 9.06
C LEU A 144 2.81 -13.83 7.81
N PHE A 145 2.58 -13.26 6.65
CA PHE A 145 2.86 -13.84 5.33
C PHE A 145 4.18 -13.27 4.78
N ILE A 146 5.15 -14.14 4.47
CA ILE A 146 6.50 -13.71 4.05
C ILE A 146 6.65 -13.85 2.53
N PHE A 147 6.61 -12.73 1.80
CA PHE A 147 6.70 -12.75 0.32
C PHE A 147 8.15 -12.77 -0.17
N LYS A 148 8.94 -11.76 0.21
CA LYS A 148 10.34 -11.56 -0.19
C LYS A 148 10.62 -11.81 -1.70
N SER A 149 9.62 -11.59 -2.54
CA SER A 149 9.62 -11.86 -3.98
C SER A 149 8.79 -10.82 -4.71
N SER A 150 9.15 -10.54 -5.96
CA SER A 150 8.44 -9.57 -6.79
C SER A 150 7.03 -10.07 -7.10
N ILE A 151 6.05 -9.18 -7.02
CA ILE A 151 4.66 -9.53 -7.31
C ILE A 151 4.42 -9.47 -8.82
N PRO A 152 3.89 -10.55 -9.44
CA PRO A 152 3.47 -10.54 -10.83
C PRO A 152 2.39 -9.47 -11.10
N THR A 153 2.45 -8.85 -12.26
CA THR A 153 1.46 -7.85 -12.66
C THR A 153 0.14 -8.52 -13.08
N ASN A 154 -0.98 -7.90 -12.71
CA ASN A 154 -2.33 -8.31 -13.10
C ASN A 154 -2.74 -9.74 -12.73
N THR A 155 -2.15 -10.28 -11.66
CA THR A 155 -2.43 -11.65 -11.19
C THR A 155 -2.41 -11.69 -9.67
N TRP A 156 -3.31 -12.47 -9.07
CA TRP A 156 -3.29 -12.75 -7.64
C TRP A 156 -2.12 -13.68 -7.27
N PHE A 157 -1.30 -13.28 -6.32
CA PHE A 157 -0.09 -14.01 -5.92
C PHE A 157 0.04 -14.06 -4.38
N GLY A 158 0.30 -15.22 -3.79
CA GLY A 158 0.28 -15.39 -2.35
C GLY A 158 0.13 -16.83 -1.88
N PHE A 159 -0.54 -17.02 -0.75
CA PHE A 159 -0.50 -18.26 0.03
C PHE A 159 -1.88 -18.91 0.09
N ASP A 160 -1.91 -20.21 -0.20
CA ASP A 160 -3.03 -21.09 0.15
C ASP A 160 -2.62 -21.93 1.37
N LEU A 161 -3.18 -21.63 2.54
CA LEU A 161 -2.85 -22.32 3.80
C LEU A 161 -3.59 -23.64 3.93
N ARG A 162 -4.76 -23.77 3.28
CA ARG A 162 -5.58 -24.99 3.29
C ARG A 162 -6.31 -25.09 1.96
N GLN A 163 -6.14 -26.22 1.28
CA GLN A 163 -6.87 -26.52 0.05
C GLN A 163 -8.36 -26.22 0.20
N TYR A 164 -8.83 -25.24 -0.56
CA TYR A 164 -10.24 -24.94 -0.69
C TYR A 164 -10.92 -26.02 -1.53
N THR A 165 -11.48 -27.04 -0.88
CA THR A 165 -12.60 -27.76 -1.48
C THR A 165 -13.85 -26.90 -1.32
N PHE A 166 -14.20 -26.13 -2.35
CA PHE A 166 -15.53 -25.54 -2.42
C PHE A 166 -16.55 -26.69 -2.40
N PRO A 167 -17.43 -26.79 -1.38
CA PRO A 167 -18.64 -27.57 -1.56
C PRO A 167 -19.40 -26.96 -2.75
N PRO A 168 -20.00 -27.77 -3.63
CA PRO A 168 -20.84 -27.24 -4.70
C PRO A 168 -21.86 -26.28 -4.09
N PRO A 169 -22.17 -25.16 -4.77
CA PRO A 169 -23.21 -24.25 -4.29
C PRO A 169 -24.44 -25.08 -3.93
N PRO A 170 -25.10 -24.81 -2.78
CA PRO A 170 -26.31 -25.53 -2.43
C PRO A 170 -27.25 -25.50 -3.65
N PRO A 171 -27.83 -26.63 -4.09
CA PRO A 171 -28.83 -26.60 -5.16
C PRO A 171 -29.84 -25.53 -4.79
N SER A 172 -30.11 -24.59 -5.69
CA SER A 172 -30.91 -23.40 -5.43
C SER A 172 -32.30 -23.79 -4.92
N VAL A 173 -32.47 -23.90 -3.60
CA VAL A 173 -33.75 -24.29 -2.97
C VAL A 173 -34.75 -23.13 -3.04
N PHE A 174 -34.27 -21.91 -3.33
CA PHE A 174 -35.13 -20.80 -3.67
C PHE A 174 -35.34 -20.78 -5.19
N PRO A 175 -36.54 -21.08 -5.70
CA PRO A 175 -36.87 -20.69 -7.06
C PRO A 175 -36.61 -19.19 -7.17
N ALA A 176 -35.90 -18.79 -8.23
CA ALA A 176 -35.70 -17.38 -8.52
C ALA A 176 -37.06 -16.67 -8.41
N PRO A 177 -37.18 -15.57 -7.65
CA PRO A 177 -38.41 -14.80 -7.65
C PRO A 177 -38.77 -14.50 -9.10
N PRO A 178 -40.05 -14.65 -9.51
CA PRO A 178 -40.44 -14.37 -10.87
C PRO A 178 -39.94 -12.97 -11.20
N LEU A 179 -39.05 -12.88 -12.21
CA LEU A 179 -38.54 -11.60 -12.68
C LEU A 179 -39.75 -10.70 -12.90
N PRO A 180 -39.91 -9.58 -12.17
CA PRO A 180 -40.95 -8.63 -12.49
C PRO A 180 -40.56 -8.07 -13.84
N TRP A 181 -41.21 -8.60 -14.88
CA TRP A 181 -41.23 -8.17 -16.27
C TRP A 181 -39.96 -7.44 -16.69
N LEU A 182 -39.06 -8.16 -17.38
CA LEU A 182 -38.06 -7.55 -18.25
C LEU A 182 -38.73 -6.35 -18.95
N SER A 183 -38.36 -5.14 -18.54
CA SER A 183 -38.67 -3.95 -19.30
C SER A 183 -38.31 -4.27 -20.75
N PRO A 184 -39.22 -4.01 -21.72
CA PRO A 184 -38.91 -4.31 -23.11
C PRO A 184 -37.55 -3.70 -23.44
N PRO A 185 -36.71 -4.41 -24.23
CA PRO A 185 -35.40 -3.90 -24.59
C PRO A 185 -35.57 -2.47 -25.13
N PRO A 186 -34.71 -1.52 -24.73
CA PRO A 186 -34.77 -0.18 -25.29
C PRO A 186 -34.74 -0.30 -26.82
N PRO A 187 -35.53 0.51 -27.54
CA PRO A 187 -35.53 0.47 -29.00
C PRO A 187 -34.08 0.61 -29.48
N PRO A 188 -33.70 -0.10 -30.55
CA PRO A 188 -32.35 0.00 -31.09
C PRO A 188 -32.04 1.48 -31.30
N TYR A 189 -30.95 1.94 -30.67
CA TYR A 189 -30.46 3.30 -30.84
C TYR A 189 -30.37 3.59 -32.34
N PRO A 190 -30.81 4.77 -32.82
CA PRO A 190 -30.52 5.19 -34.17
C PRO A 190 -29.02 5.03 -34.39
N THR A 191 -28.64 4.25 -35.38
CA THR A 191 -27.24 4.06 -35.76
C THR A 191 -26.75 5.43 -36.20
N VAL A 192 -26.10 6.16 -35.31
CA VAL A 192 -25.41 7.41 -35.68
C VAL A 192 -24.35 6.97 -36.67
N PRO A 193 -24.40 7.41 -37.94
CA PRO A 193 -23.37 7.05 -38.90
C PRO A 193 -22.02 7.49 -38.33
N PRO A 194 -20.96 6.68 -38.51
CA PRO A 194 -19.63 7.02 -38.02
C PRO A 194 -19.28 8.43 -38.51
N PRO A 195 -18.74 9.31 -37.64
CA PRO A 195 -18.34 10.64 -38.07
C PRO A 195 -17.36 10.50 -39.23
N GLU A 196 -17.66 11.19 -40.32
CA GLU A 196 -16.85 11.21 -41.52
C GLU A 196 -15.39 11.56 -41.14
N PRO A 197 -14.38 10.90 -41.73
CA PRO A 197 -12.99 11.18 -41.38
C PRO A 197 -12.70 12.66 -41.61
N VAL A 198 -12.52 13.41 -40.52
CA VAL A 198 -12.08 14.79 -40.59
C VAL A 198 -10.63 14.76 -41.04
N PHE A 199 -10.42 14.92 -42.35
CA PHE A 199 -9.07 15.11 -42.89
C PHE A 199 -8.49 16.37 -42.24
N PRO A 200 -7.30 16.30 -41.61
CA PRO A 200 -6.66 17.48 -41.09
C PRO A 200 -6.43 18.47 -42.25
N PRO A 201 -6.60 19.78 -42.02
CA PRO A 201 -6.33 20.77 -43.05
C PRO A 201 -4.87 20.64 -43.50
N PRO A 202 -4.58 20.89 -44.80
CA PRO A 202 -3.21 20.85 -45.30
C PRO A 202 -2.32 21.78 -44.47
N PRO A 203 -1.07 21.40 -44.21
CA PRO A 203 -0.15 22.25 -43.45
C PRO A 203 0.01 23.60 -44.15
N PRO A 204 0.07 24.71 -43.38
CA PRO A 204 0.27 26.03 -43.96
C PRO A 204 1.60 26.08 -44.73
N PRO A 205 1.69 26.88 -45.81
CA PRO A 205 2.90 27.00 -46.58
C PRO A 205 4.06 27.46 -45.69
N SER A 206 5.19 26.78 -45.83
CA SER A 206 6.42 27.06 -45.10
C SER A 206 6.80 28.53 -45.23
N LYS A 207 6.91 29.24 -44.10
CA LYS A 207 7.36 30.64 -44.09
C LYS A 207 8.75 30.74 -44.72
N PRO A 208 9.03 31.79 -45.52
CA PRO A 208 10.38 32.03 -46.03
C PRO A 208 11.37 32.15 -44.87
N VAL A 209 12.44 31.35 -44.91
CA VAL A 209 13.55 31.45 -43.96
C VAL A 209 14.22 32.81 -44.18
N LEU A 210 14.12 33.70 -43.19
CA LEU A 210 14.89 34.95 -43.21
C LEU A 210 16.39 34.63 -43.08
N PRO A 211 17.27 35.35 -43.80
CA PRO A 211 18.70 35.21 -43.63
C PRO A 211 19.11 35.57 -42.20
N PRO A 212 20.17 34.93 -41.66
CA PRO A 212 20.63 35.18 -40.30
C PRO A 212 21.10 36.63 -40.13
N PRO A 213 20.92 37.23 -38.94
CA PRO A 213 21.37 38.58 -38.66
C PRO A 213 22.91 38.68 -38.70
N PRO A 214 23.46 39.85 -39.05
CA PRO A 214 24.91 40.06 -39.08
C PRO A 214 25.53 39.96 -37.67
N PRO A 215 26.82 39.57 -37.60
CA PRO A 215 27.51 39.38 -36.33
C PRO A 215 27.64 40.68 -35.53
N PRO A 216 27.65 40.60 -34.17
CA PRO A 216 27.75 41.77 -33.31
C PRO A 216 29.11 42.46 -33.46
N ALA A 217 29.11 43.79 -33.38
CA ALA A 217 30.31 44.60 -33.44
C ALA A 217 31.21 44.40 -32.21
N HIS A 218 32.53 44.43 -32.45
CA HIS A 218 33.58 44.33 -31.44
C HIS A 218 33.45 45.42 -30.35
N PRO A 219 33.71 45.09 -29.07
CA PRO A 219 33.69 46.09 -27.99
C PRO A 219 34.93 46.99 -28.03
N THR A 220 34.71 48.30 -27.94
CA THR A 220 35.72 49.34 -27.67
C THR A 220 36.07 49.39 -26.17
N PRO A 221 37.30 49.85 -25.80
CA PRO A 221 37.80 49.79 -24.43
C PRO A 221 37.18 50.87 -23.52
N PRO A 222 37.12 50.64 -22.19
CA PRO A 222 36.40 51.53 -21.28
C PRO A 222 37.23 52.74 -20.88
N SER A 223 36.60 53.92 -20.96
CA SER A 223 37.04 55.15 -20.28
C SER A 223 36.48 55.17 -18.86
N SER A 224 37.34 55.60 -17.93
CA SER A 224 37.09 55.73 -16.50
C SER A 224 35.97 56.74 -16.17
N SER A 225 35.18 56.44 -15.13
CA SER A 225 34.95 57.35 -13.99
C SER A 225 34.00 56.75 -12.95
N SER A 226 34.55 56.66 -11.73
CA SER A 226 33.93 56.82 -10.41
C SER A 226 32.53 56.24 -10.13
N LYS A 227 32.50 55.23 -9.24
CA LYS A 227 31.36 55.03 -8.34
C LYS A 227 31.79 54.72 -6.91
N ILE A 228 30.99 55.31 -6.03
CA ILE A 228 31.15 55.55 -4.61
C ILE A 228 30.62 54.35 -3.80
N SER A 229 31.30 54.07 -2.69
CA SER A 229 30.82 53.62 -1.36
C SER A 229 29.88 52.42 -1.20
N GLY A 230 30.23 51.56 -0.22
CA GLY A 230 29.33 50.59 0.44
C GLY A 230 29.99 49.25 0.74
N GLN A 231 31.07 49.21 1.52
CA GLN A 231 31.11 48.76 2.92
C GLN A 231 30.72 47.28 3.14
N LYS A 232 31.75 46.44 3.37
CA LYS A 232 31.64 45.07 3.89
C LYS A 232 32.72 44.90 4.98
N SER A 233 32.31 44.46 6.16
CA SER A 233 33.16 44.02 7.29
C SER A 233 32.33 42.97 8.04
N GLY A 234 32.81 41.83 8.52
CA GLY A 234 34.15 41.24 8.58
C GLY A 234 34.06 39.92 9.39
N MET A 235 35.11 39.09 9.25
CA MET A 235 35.70 38.08 10.17
C MET A 235 34.81 37.28 11.16
N VAL A 236 34.78 35.93 11.11
CA VAL A 236 35.77 34.93 11.61
C VAL A 236 35.84 34.79 13.15
N SER A 237 35.42 33.63 13.68
CA SER A 237 36.09 32.78 14.71
C SER A 237 35.09 31.75 15.28
N VAL A 238 35.32 30.42 15.18
CA VAL A 238 35.98 29.51 16.17
C VAL A 238 35.27 29.59 17.54
N ILE A 239 34.69 28.51 18.07
CA ILE A 239 35.29 27.64 19.11
C ILE A 239 34.46 26.34 19.29
N LEU A 240 35.19 25.25 19.50
CA LEU A 240 34.83 23.89 19.89
C LEU A 240 34.83 23.75 21.43
N GLY A 241 33.92 22.96 22.02
CA GLY A 241 34.03 22.48 23.42
C GLY A 241 32.67 22.05 24.00
N LEU A 242 32.31 20.77 23.98
CA LEU A 242 32.55 19.72 25.00
C LEU A 242 31.93 19.97 26.39
N LEU A 243 31.03 19.03 26.74
CA LEU A 243 30.86 18.35 28.03
C LEU A 243 30.14 19.05 29.22
N THR A 244 29.05 18.36 29.60
CA THR A 244 28.64 17.94 30.97
C THR A 244 28.04 18.92 31.99
N ALA A 245 27.02 18.35 32.66
CA ALA A 245 26.58 18.56 34.05
C ALA A 245 25.78 19.85 34.32
N LEU A 246 24.69 19.89 35.10
CA LEU A 246 23.91 18.92 35.90
C LEU A 246 22.72 19.75 36.44
N LEU A 247 21.49 19.21 36.43
CA LEU A 247 20.37 19.41 37.39
C LEU A 247 19.03 19.06 36.74
#